data_AF-A0A0D0CNY6-F1
#
_entry.id   AF-A0A0D0CNY6-F1
#
_cell.length_a   1.000
_cell.length_b   1.000
_cell.length_c   1.000
_cell.angle_alpha   90.00
_cell.angle_beta   90.00
_cell.angle_gamma   90.00
#
_symmetry.space_group_name_H-M   'P 1'
#
loop_
_entity.id
_entity.type
_entity.pdbx_description
1 polymer ?
#
loop_
_entity_poly.entity_id
_entity_poly.type
_entity_poly.pdbx_seq_one_letter_code
_entity_poly.pdbx_strand_id
1 'polypeptide(L)'
;KAPTTAIPLLPIQRDNLFKLDVDNMIWQDVGLEDELLEAPMWLADDQVHRGICFMLKLHRCEEEERRLMGEHCILQEWFMDEWLAMEWSLVDAGERLYYYLHGCRTYLTQLFLDREVKVCHMPQAWEMPVCWGHTPADLASGLCFHHHASTAHVLQYEDLGMSEEDVDDMYSDDSLGENYERWMGIGEELGLEVNEASDEGEDMDGFDLGYLVSSPLGPHSSTRV
;
A
#
# COMPACT_ATOMS: atom_id res chain seq x y z
N LYS A 1 -4.94 41.65 -12.22
CA LYS A 1 -5.87 42.66 -12.77
C LYS A 1 -6.85 41.94 -13.68
N ALA A 2 -8.15 42.18 -13.54
CA ALA A 2 -9.15 41.57 -14.42
C ALA A 2 -9.00 42.10 -15.86
N PRO A 3 -9.38 41.33 -16.90
CA PRO A 3 -9.33 41.77 -18.30
C PRO A 3 -10.14 43.05 -18.53
N THR A 4 -9.68 43.92 -19.44
CA THR A 4 -10.32 45.23 -19.72
C THR A 4 -11.76 45.12 -20.24
N THR A 5 -12.18 43.94 -20.69
CA THR A 5 -13.53 43.63 -21.18
C THR A 5 -14.41 42.93 -20.14
N ALA A 6 -13.94 42.77 -18.89
CA ALA A 6 -14.73 42.12 -17.85
C ALA A 6 -15.88 43.03 -17.42
N ILE A 7 -17.11 42.64 -17.78
CA ILE A 7 -18.33 43.27 -17.30
C ILE A 7 -18.50 42.84 -15.83
N PRO A 8 -18.55 43.79 -14.87
CA PRO A 8 -18.75 43.44 -13.48
C PRO A 8 -20.12 42.79 -13.28
N LEU A 9 -20.15 41.67 -12.58
CA LEU A 9 -21.38 41.00 -12.19
C LEU A 9 -22.23 41.97 -11.36
N LEU A 10 -23.52 42.04 -11.69
CA LEU A 10 -24.47 42.87 -10.95
C LEU A 10 -24.51 42.42 -9.47
N PRO A 11 -24.51 43.36 -8.50
CA PRO A 11 -24.58 43.00 -7.09
C PRO A 11 -25.86 42.21 -6.80
N ILE A 12 -25.70 41.00 -6.26
CA ILE A 12 -26.82 40.15 -5.86
C ILE A 12 -27.49 40.79 -4.63
N GLN A 13 -28.77 41.14 -4.75
CA GLN A 13 -29.56 41.67 -3.64
C GLN A 13 -29.82 40.57 -2.61
N ARG A 14 -29.27 40.72 -1.40
CA ARG A 14 -29.29 39.69 -0.34
C ARG A 14 -30.65 39.54 0.34
N ASP A 15 -31.45 40.61 0.36
CA ASP A 15 -32.69 40.70 1.15
C ASP A 15 -33.80 39.75 0.66
N ASN A 16 -33.66 39.21 -0.55
CA ASN A 16 -34.58 38.25 -1.16
C ASN A 16 -33.87 37.04 -1.79
N LEU A 17 -32.58 36.81 -1.51
CA LEU A 17 -31.80 35.72 -2.12
C LEU A 17 -32.39 34.33 -1.83
N PHE A 18 -33.07 34.17 -0.70
CA PHE A 18 -33.75 32.93 -0.28
C PHE A 18 -35.28 32.97 -0.46
N LYS A 19 -35.82 34.07 -1.00
CA LYS A 19 -37.22 34.16 -1.47
C LYS A 19 -37.23 33.94 -2.98
N LEU A 20 -36.73 32.78 -3.35
CA LEU A 20 -36.55 32.34 -4.72
C LEU A 20 -37.93 31.87 -5.21
N ASP A 21 -38.72 32.77 -5.78
CA ASP A 21 -39.98 32.44 -6.45
C ASP A 21 -39.71 32.03 -7.90
N VAL A 22 -40.59 31.23 -8.50
CA VAL A 22 -40.47 30.74 -9.89
C VAL A 22 -40.49 31.93 -10.87
N ASP A 23 -41.10 33.04 -10.48
CA ASP A 23 -41.18 34.29 -11.27
C ASP A 23 -39.94 35.19 -11.14
N ASN A 24 -38.93 34.83 -10.33
CA ASN A 24 -37.75 35.66 -10.17
C ASN A 24 -36.88 35.64 -11.45
N MET A 25 -36.37 36.81 -11.84
CA MET A 25 -35.50 37.05 -13.02
C MET A 25 -34.21 36.21 -13.09
N ILE A 26 -33.88 35.45 -12.04
CA ILE A 26 -32.79 34.45 -12.05
C ILE A 26 -33.19 33.16 -12.77
N TRP A 27 -34.50 32.91 -12.90
CA TRP A 27 -35.11 31.96 -13.84
C TRP A 27 -35.40 32.61 -15.19
N GLN A 28 -34.71 33.69 -15.56
CA GLN A 28 -34.75 34.18 -16.93
C GLN A 28 -34.53 32.98 -17.85
N ASP A 29 -35.55 32.68 -18.65
CA ASP A 29 -35.50 31.78 -19.80
C ASP A 29 -34.46 32.35 -20.78
N VAL A 30 -33.18 32.21 -20.44
CA VAL A 30 -32.08 32.16 -21.41
C VAL A 30 -32.08 30.79 -22.09
N GLY A 31 -33.15 30.01 -21.89
CA GLY A 31 -33.42 28.76 -22.57
C GLY A 31 -33.97 29.04 -23.96
N LEU A 32 -33.04 29.06 -24.92
CA LEU A 32 -33.24 28.64 -26.30
C LEU A 32 -34.35 29.40 -27.04
N GLU A 33 -34.00 30.48 -27.74
CA GLU A 33 -34.82 30.95 -28.85
C GLU A 33 -35.12 29.74 -29.75
N ASP A 34 -36.41 29.49 -30.05
CA ASP A 34 -36.94 28.39 -30.88
C ASP A 34 -36.40 28.36 -32.33
N GLU A 35 -35.39 29.15 -32.65
CA GLU A 35 -34.54 28.90 -33.80
C GLU A 35 -33.88 27.54 -33.55
N LEU A 36 -34.46 26.51 -34.17
CA LEU A 36 -34.08 25.09 -34.25
C LEU A 36 -32.57 24.86 -34.45
N LEU A 37 -31.76 25.26 -33.47
CA LEU A 37 -30.36 24.96 -33.39
C LEU A 37 -30.30 23.50 -32.99
N GLU A 38 -29.83 22.70 -33.93
CA GLU A 38 -29.58 21.29 -33.75
C GLU A 38 -28.85 21.09 -32.42
N ALA A 39 -29.44 20.27 -31.54
CA ALA A 39 -28.90 20.07 -30.21
C ALA A 39 -27.44 19.62 -30.32
N PRO A 40 -26.53 20.19 -29.50
CA PRO A 40 -25.11 19.88 -29.64
C PRO A 40 -24.88 18.38 -29.48
N MET A 41 -23.93 17.81 -30.24
CA MET A 41 -23.74 16.35 -30.28
C MET A 41 -23.44 15.73 -28.91
N TRP A 42 -22.79 16.46 -28.01
CA TRP A 42 -22.58 16.00 -26.63
C TRP A 42 -23.87 15.87 -25.81
N LEU A 43 -25.01 16.37 -26.31
CA LEU A 43 -26.34 16.23 -25.75
C LEU A 43 -27.22 15.29 -26.60
N ALA A 44 -27.10 15.34 -27.93
CA ALA A 44 -27.97 14.61 -28.86
C ALA A 44 -27.47 13.21 -29.28
N ASP A 45 -26.17 12.91 -29.17
CA ASP A 45 -25.58 11.65 -29.61
C ASP A 45 -25.04 10.83 -28.43
N ASP A 46 -25.70 9.71 -28.15
CA ASP A 46 -25.30 8.76 -27.11
C ASP A 46 -23.86 8.21 -27.28
N GLN A 47 -23.36 8.10 -28.51
CA GLN A 47 -21.98 7.67 -28.74
C GLN A 47 -20.98 8.72 -28.26
N VAL A 48 -21.30 10.01 -28.47
CA VAL A 48 -20.47 11.12 -27.97
C VAL A 48 -20.50 11.13 -26.45
N HIS A 49 -21.64 10.91 -25.80
CA HIS A 49 -21.73 10.81 -24.34
C HIS A 49 -20.87 9.67 -23.80
N ARG A 50 -21.00 8.48 -24.39
CA ARG A 50 -20.19 7.32 -24.02
C ARG A 50 -18.70 7.60 -24.21
N GLY A 51 -18.31 8.22 -25.32
CA GLY A 51 -16.93 8.63 -25.59
C GLY A 51 -16.38 9.55 -24.52
N ILE A 52 -17.13 10.60 -24.14
CA ILE A 52 -16.75 11.52 -23.06
C ILE A 52 -16.62 10.76 -21.73
N CYS A 53 -17.57 9.89 -21.41
CA CYS A 53 -17.54 9.10 -20.18
C CYS A 53 -16.32 8.16 -20.13
N PHE A 54 -15.98 7.50 -21.24
CA PHE A 54 -14.81 6.64 -21.30
C PHE A 54 -13.51 7.42 -21.17
N MET A 55 -13.39 8.58 -21.83
CA MET A 55 -12.23 9.46 -21.68
C MET A 55 -12.05 9.93 -20.23
N LEU A 56 -13.13 10.36 -19.56
CA LEU A 56 -13.06 10.78 -18.16
C LEU A 56 -12.72 9.63 -17.22
N LYS A 57 -13.23 8.42 -17.49
CA LYS A 57 -12.86 7.21 -16.74
C LYS A 57 -11.39 6.87 -16.92
N LEU A 58 -10.87 6.92 -18.15
CA LEU A 58 -9.47 6.68 -18.43
C LEU A 58 -8.58 7.66 -17.65
N HIS A 59 -8.86 8.95 -17.74
CA HIS A 59 -8.11 9.96 -16.98
C HIS A 59 -8.15 9.73 -15.46
N ARG A 60 -9.31 9.31 -14.93
CA ARG A 60 -9.43 8.95 -13.51
C ARG A 60 -8.59 7.73 -13.17
N CYS A 61 -8.55 6.71 -14.03
CA CYS A 61 -7.69 5.54 -13.83
C CYS A 61 -6.22 5.92 -13.83
N GLU A 62 -5.76 6.76 -14.77
CA GLU A 62 -4.38 7.25 -14.82
C GLU A 62 -4.01 8.11 -13.60
N GLU A 63 -4.96 8.90 -13.10
CA GLU A 63 -4.80 9.68 -11.87
C GLU A 63 -4.69 8.76 -10.64
N GLU A 64 -5.59 7.81 -10.51
CA GLU A 64 -5.63 6.85 -9.41
C GLU A 64 -4.37 5.99 -9.38
N GLU A 65 -3.94 5.46 -10.53
CA GLU A 65 -2.71 4.68 -10.65
C GLU A 65 -1.50 5.47 -10.14
N ARG A 66 -1.35 6.73 -10.58
CA ARG A 66 -0.26 7.59 -10.11
C ARG A 66 -0.34 7.87 -8.61
N ARG A 67 -1.56 8.02 -8.06
CA ARG A 67 -1.76 8.22 -6.63
C ARG A 67 -1.36 6.97 -5.84
N LEU A 68 -1.80 5.79 -6.29
CA LEU A 68 -1.48 4.50 -5.67
C LEU A 68 0.02 4.22 -5.69
N MET A 69 0.72 4.52 -6.79
CA MET A 69 2.18 4.39 -6.84
C MET A 69 2.88 5.27 -5.79
N GLY A 70 2.39 6.49 -5.56
CA GLY A 70 2.91 7.39 -4.53
C GLY A 70 2.60 6.89 -3.12
N GLU A 71 1.36 6.48 -2.87
CA GLU A 71 0.94 5.90 -1.58
C GLU A 71 1.71 4.60 -1.26
N HIS A 72 2.00 3.78 -2.27
CA HIS A 72 2.82 2.58 -2.14
C HIS A 72 4.19 2.94 -1.57
N CYS A 73 4.94 3.85 -2.23
CA CYS A 73 6.26 4.27 -1.78
C CYS A 73 6.24 4.95 -0.41
N ILE A 74 5.26 5.83 -0.13
CA ILE A 74 5.13 6.46 1.21
C ILE A 74 4.96 5.41 2.30
N LEU A 75 4.15 4.38 2.07
CA LEU A 75 3.93 3.34 3.07
C LEU A 75 5.16 2.43 3.20
N GLN A 76 5.99 2.29 2.17
CA GLN A 76 7.31 1.65 2.28
C GLN A 76 8.27 2.47 3.15
N GLU A 77 8.35 3.79 2.92
CA GLU A 77 9.16 4.71 3.74
C GLU A 77 8.74 4.67 5.21
N TRP A 78 7.44 4.77 5.47
CA TRP A 78 6.90 4.67 6.83
C TRP A 78 7.27 3.35 7.49
N PHE A 79 7.15 2.24 6.75
CA PHE A 79 7.49 0.93 7.28
C PHE A 79 8.97 0.85 7.66
N MET A 80 9.85 1.38 6.81
CA MET A 80 11.30 1.40 7.09
C MET A 80 11.64 2.22 8.33
N ASP A 81 11.03 3.39 8.49
CA ASP A 81 11.22 4.24 9.67
C ASP A 81 10.72 3.54 10.94
N GLU A 82 9.55 2.91 10.89
CA GLU A 82 8.98 2.16 12.02
C GLU A 82 9.85 0.96 12.39
N TRP A 83 10.32 0.20 11.38
CA TRP A 83 11.22 -0.92 11.58
C TRP A 83 12.53 -0.49 12.25
N LEU A 84 13.14 0.59 11.76
CA LEU A 84 14.36 1.12 12.34
C LEU A 84 14.17 1.58 13.80
N ALA A 85 13.07 2.28 14.08
CA ALA A 85 12.73 2.71 15.43
C ALA A 85 12.50 1.53 16.37
N MET A 86 11.87 0.45 15.88
CA MET A 86 11.66 -0.79 16.60
C MET A 86 12.98 -1.49 16.92
N GLU A 87 13.89 -1.61 15.95
CA GLU A 87 15.23 -2.19 16.17
C GLU A 87 16.03 -1.40 17.21
N TRP A 88 16.00 -0.07 17.14
CA TRP A 88 16.66 0.78 18.15
C TRP A 88 16.05 0.60 19.54
N SER A 89 14.72 0.48 19.59
CA SER A 89 14.01 0.25 20.85
C SER A 89 14.36 -1.11 21.45
N LEU A 90 14.56 -2.15 20.63
CA LEU A 90 14.99 -3.47 21.11
C LEU A 90 16.39 -3.46 21.71
N VAL A 91 17.32 -2.69 21.13
CA VAL A 91 18.69 -2.54 21.64
C VAL A 91 18.71 -1.82 22.99
N ASP A 92 17.86 -0.81 23.18
CA ASP A 92 17.78 -0.03 24.43
C ASP A 92 16.81 -0.63 25.47
N ALA A 93 16.00 -1.62 25.08
CA ALA A 93 14.95 -2.15 25.93
C ALA A 93 15.48 -2.89 27.16
N GLY A 94 14.92 -2.55 28.31
CA GLY A 94 15.01 -3.40 29.50
C GLY A 94 14.18 -4.69 29.34
N GLU A 95 14.53 -5.71 30.12
CA GLU A 95 13.92 -7.06 30.09
C GLU A 95 12.37 -7.08 30.02
N ARG A 96 11.71 -6.10 30.65
CA ARG A 96 10.25 -6.03 30.70
C ARG A 96 9.59 -5.67 29.37
N LEU A 97 10.27 -4.91 28.51
CA LEU A 97 9.74 -4.46 27.23
C LEU A 97 10.17 -5.37 26.07
N TYR A 98 11.22 -6.16 26.28
CA TYR A 98 11.78 -7.05 25.26
C TYR A 98 10.72 -7.95 24.61
N TYR A 99 9.90 -8.64 25.42
CA TYR A 99 8.87 -9.53 24.90
C TYR A 99 7.82 -8.79 24.04
N TYR A 100 7.39 -7.61 24.48
CA TYR A 100 6.41 -6.80 23.73
C TYR A 100 6.99 -6.32 22.40
N LEU A 101 8.21 -5.78 22.43
CA LEU A 101 8.89 -5.29 21.23
C LEU A 101 9.21 -6.42 20.25
N HIS A 102 9.56 -7.61 20.75
CA HIS A 102 9.72 -8.79 19.92
C HIS A 102 8.39 -9.20 19.26
N GLY A 103 7.28 -9.12 19.99
CA GLY A 103 5.94 -9.32 19.41
C GLY A 103 5.61 -8.29 18.32
N CYS A 104 5.95 -7.01 18.53
CA CYS A 104 5.81 -5.97 17.51
C CYS A 104 6.67 -6.25 16.28
N ARG A 105 7.92 -6.69 16.47
CA ARG A 105 8.82 -7.09 15.38
C ARG A 105 8.21 -8.20 14.54
N THR A 106 7.74 -9.27 15.17
CA THR A 106 7.05 -10.36 14.48
C THR A 106 5.82 -9.86 13.73
N TYR A 107 4.99 -9.02 14.35
CA TYR A 107 3.81 -8.45 13.69
C TYR A 107 4.16 -7.63 12.44
N LEU A 108 5.19 -6.78 12.52
CA LEU A 108 5.66 -5.99 11.37
C LEU A 108 6.16 -6.89 10.23
N THR A 109 6.88 -7.97 10.54
CA THR A 109 7.28 -8.97 9.55
C THR A 109 6.07 -9.62 8.87
N GLN A 110 5.04 -10.02 9.62
CA GLN A 110 3.82 -10.61 9.05
C GLN A 110 3.09 -9.59 8.16
N LEU A 111 2.96 -8.34 8.63
CA LEU A 111 2.34 -7.26 7.86
C LEU A 111 3.08 -7.02 6.54
N PHE A 112 4.40 -7.11 6.53
CA PHE A 112 5.21 -7.02 5.32
C PHE A 112 4.89 -8.15 4.35
N LEU A 113 4.92 -9.40 4.81
CA LEU A 113 4.66 -10.58 3.97
C LEU A 113 3.26 -10.53 3.35
N ASP A 114 2.23 -10.23 4.15
CA ASP A 114 0.84 -10.10 3.69
C ASP A 114 0.65 -8.98 2.65
N ARG A 115 1.44 -7.91 2.75
CA ARG A 115 1.34 -6.76 1.88
C ARG A 115 2.14 -6.95 0.60
N GLU A 116 3.35 -7.50 0.68
CA GLU A 116 4.23 -7.68 -0.48
C GLU A 116 3.53 -8.52 -1.56
N VAL A 117 2.83 -9.59 -1.17
CA VAL A 117 2.02 -10.42 -2.09
C VAL A 117 1.01 -9.56 -2.88
N LYS A 118 0.32 -8.65 -2.20
CA LYS A 118 -0.76 -7.83 -2.79
C LYS A 118 -0.24 -6.66 -3.62
N VAL A 119 0.96 -6.18 -3.33
CA VAL A 119 1.48 -4.91 -3.85
C VAL A 119 2.70 -5.09 -4.76
N CYS A 120 3.28 -6.29 -4.85
CA CYS A 120 4.46 -6.57 -5.69
C CYS A 120 4.29 -6.22 -7.17
N HIS A 121 3.07 -6.26 -7.69
CA HIS A 121 2.77 -5.91 -9.08
C HIS A 121 2.60 -4.40 -9.32
N MET A 122 2.47 -3.60 -8.25
CA MET A 122 2.29 -2.16 -8.36
C MET A 122 3.64 -1.49 -8.59
N PRO A 123 3.80 -0.69 -9.66
CA PRO A 123 5.02 0.05 -9.89
C PRO A 123 5.26 1.06 -8.76
N GLN A 124 6.53 1.39 -8.56
CA GLN A 124 6.95 2.42 -7.60
C GLN A 124 6.95 3.79 -8.28
N ALA A 125 6.53 4.84 -7.57
CA ALA A 125 6.58 6.21 -8.08
C ALA A 125 7.99 6.81 -8.09
N TRP A 126 8.88 6.32 -7.23
CA TRP A 126 10.30 6.68 -7.18
C TRP A 126 11.14 5.48 -6.76
N GLU A 127 12.46 5.59 -6.92
CA GLU A 127 13.40 4.53 -6.54
C GLU A 127 13.29 4.25 -5.03
N MET A 128 12.92 3.01 -4.69
CA MET A 128 12.88 2.54 -3.32
C MET A 128 13.91 1.41 -3.10
N PRO A 129 14.50 1.32 -1.90
CA PRO A 129 15.39 0.22 -1.56
C PRO A 129 14.71 -1.15 -1.73
N VAL A 130 15.50 -2.14 -2.14
CA VAL A 130 15.01 -3.52 -2.38
C VAL A 130 14.48 -4.17 -1.10
N CYS A 131 15.06 -3.84 0.05
CA CYS A 131 14.61 -4.31 1.36
C CYS A 131 14.12 -3.14 2.22
N TRP A 132 13.03 -3.37 2.96
CA TRP A 132 12.43 -2.35 3.85
C TRP A 132 13.00 -2.40 5.28
N GLY A 133 14.25 -2.86 5.44
CA GLY A 133 14.93 -2.96 6.73
C GLY A 133 15.02 -4.36 7.33
N HIS A 134 14.18 -5.31 6.90
CA HIS A 134 14.27 -6.71 7.34
C HIS A 134 15.53 -7.40 6.80
N THR A 135 16.08 -8.31 7.61
CA THR A 135 17.05 -9.29 7.10
C THR A 135 16.32 -10.48 6.47
N PRO A 136 16.95 -11.23 5.56
CA PRO A 136 16.31 -12.42 4.99
C PRO A 136 16.00 -13.50 6.06
N ALA A 137 16.76 -13.53 7.16
CA ALA A 137 16.49 -14.41 8.29
C ALA A 137 15.17 -14.03 9.01
N ASP A 138 14.87 -12.74 9.12
CA ASP A 138 13.60 -12.26 9.68
C ASP A 138 12.41 -12.69 8.81
N LEU A 139 12.57 -12.59 7.48
CA LEU A 139 11.55 -13.01 6.52
C LEU A 139 11.32 -14.52 6.56
N ALA A 140 12.40 -15.32 6.59
CA ALA A 140 12.31 -16.78 6.71
C ALA A 140 11.57 -17.19 7.99
N SER A 141 11.89 -16.57 9.12
CA SER A 141 11.22 -16.83 10.40
C SER A 141 9.72 -16.49 10.35
N GLY A 142 9.36 -15.37 9.70
CA GLY A 142 7.97 -14.97 9.51
C GLY A 142 7.18 -15.92 8.60
N LEU A 143 7.81 -16.38 7.52
CA LEU A 143 7.22 -17.36 6.59
C LEU A 143 7.00 -18.72 7.26
N CYS A 144 7.96 -19.20 8.06
CA CYS A 144 7.77 -20.40 8.86
C CYS A 144 6.54 -20.25 9.78
N PHE A 145 6.36 -19.11 10.44
CA PHE A 145 5.19 -18.88 11.30
C PHE A 145 3.86 -18.97 10.52
N HIS A 146 3.77 -18.37 9.33
CA HIS A 146 2.59 -18.47 8.46
C HIS A 146 2.31 -19.91 8.02
N HIS A 147 3.35 -20.64 7.60
CA HIS A 147 3.20 -22.04 7.20
C HIS A 147 2.69 -22.90 8.35
N HIS A 148 3.30 -22.80 9.54
CA HIS A 148 2.88 -23.57 10.71
C HIS A 148 1.48 -23.18 11.20
N ALA A 149 1.08 -21.90 11.11
CA ALA A 149 -0.27 -21.46 11.43
C ALA A 149 -1.30 -22.05 10.47
N SER A 150 -1.01 -22.07 9.17
CA SER A 150 -1.85 -22.70 8.16
C SER A 150 -1.95 -24.22 8.36
N THR A 151 -0.84 -24.91 8.59
CA THR A 151 -0.84 -26.37 8.86
C THR A 151 -1.57 -26.71 10.16
N ALA A 152 -1.38 -25.94 11.24
CA ALA A 152 -2.07 -26.15 12.51
C ALA A 152 -3.58 -25.92 12.40
N HIS A 153 -4.01 -24.98 11.57
CA HIS A 153 -5.42 -24.77 11.25
C HIS A 153 -5.99 -25.98 10.51
N VAL A 154 -5.30 -26.51 9.48
CA VAL A 154 -5.72 -27.74 8.75
C VAL A 154 -5.91 -28.94 9.69
N LEU A 155 -4.97 -29.17 10.60
CA LEU A 155 -5.08 -30.25 11.61
C LEU A 155 -6.30 -30.10 12.53
N GLN A 156 -6.78 -28.86 12.75
CA GLN A 156 -7.99 -28.59 13.53
C GLN A 156 -9.28 -28.98 12.81
N TYR A 157 -9.29 -29.05 11.47
CA TYR A 157 -10.44 -29.47 10.66
C TYR A 157 -10.47 -30.96 10.39
N GLU A 158 -9.31 -31.62 10.34
CA GLU A 158 -9.24 -33.09 10.34
C GLU A 158 -9.92 -33.68 11.59
N ASP A 159 -9.74 -33.04 12.76
CA ASP A 159 -10.43 -33.42 14.00
C ASP A 159 -11.95 -33.17 13.97
N LEU A 160 -12.42 -32.29 13.06
CA LEU A 160 -13.84 -32.02 12.81
C LEU A 160 -14.44 -32.88 11.68
N GLY A 161 -13.67 -33.83 11.11
CA GLY A 161 -14.15 -34.77 10.09
C GLY A 161 -14.47 -34.14 8.73
N MET A 162 -13.87 -32.99 8.43
CA MET A 162 -13.90 -32.38 7.10
C MET A 162 -12.97 -33.16 6.15
N SER A 163 -13.36 -33.36 4.89
CA SER A 163 -12.53 -34.09 3.94
C SER A 163 -11.43 -33.19 3.36
N GLU A 164 -10.26 -33.76 3.01
CA GLU A 164 -9.13 -33.03 2.40
C GLU A 164 -9.56 -32.24 1.15
N GLU A 165 -10.49 -32.78 0.35
CA GLU A 165 -11.03 -32.15 -0.85
C GLU A 165 -11.87 -30.87 -0.55
N ASP A 166 -12.43 -30.74 0.66
CA ASP A 166 -13.21 -29.56 1.05
C ASP A 166 -12.35 -28.40 1.60
N VAL A 167 -11.08 -28.68 1.98
CA VAL A 167 -10.15 -27.70 2.57
C VAL A 167 -9.26 -27.06 1.50
N ASP A 168 -8.89 -27.84 0.47
CA ASP A 168 -8.01 -27.42 -0.63
C ASP A 168 -8.64 -26.30 -1.48
N ASP A 169 -9.96 -26.36 -1.68
CA ASP A 169 -10.72 -25.36 -2.46
C ASP A 169 -10.82 -23.99 -1.76
N MET A 170 -10.49 -23.89 -0.46
CA MET A 170 -10.58 -22.64 0.32
C MET A 170 -9.27 -21.86 0.43
N TYR A 171 -8.12 -22.49 0.15
CA TYR A 171 -6.78 -21.90 0.32
C TYR A 171 -5.86 -22.04 -0.89
N SER A 172 -6.40 -22.32 -2.08
CA SER A 172 -5.66 -22.26 -3.35
C SER A 172 -5.35 -20.79 -3.74
N ASP A 173 -4.64 -20.06 -2.88
CA ASP A 173 -3.90 -18.87 -3.25
C ASP A 173 -2.43 -19.29 -3.48
N ASP A 174 -2.20 -19.90 -4.65
CA ASP A 174 -0.88 -20.34 -5.16
C ASP A 174 0.21 -19.23 -5.06
N SER A 175 -0.20 -17.96 -4.92
CA SER A 175 0.70 -16.82 -4.80
C SER A 175 1.60 -16.85 -3.56
N LEU A 176 1.17 -17.52 -2.48
CA LEU A 176 1.96 -17.65 -1.25
C LEU A 176 3.07 -18.69 -1.36
N GLY A 177 2.81 -19.81 -2.04
CA GLY A 177 3.81 -20.87 -2.28
C GLY A 177 4.96 -20.40 -3.18
N GLU A 178 4.64 -19.67 -4.26
CA GLU A 178 5.64 -19.09 -5.15
C GLU A 178 6.51 -18.03 -4.44
N ASN A 179 5.92 -17.24 -3.53
CA ASN A 179 6.68 -16.27 -2.74
C ASN A 179 7.55 -16.94 -1.67
N TYR A 180 7.09 -18.03 -1.06
CA TYR A 180 7.91 -18.83 -0.13
C TYR A 180 9.16 -19.36 -0.84
N GLU A 181 9.02 -20.01 -2.00
CA GLU A 181 10.17 -20.52 -2.77
C GLU A 181 11.11 -19.38 -3.21
N ARG A 182 10.56 -18.24 -3.63
CA ARG A 182 11.34 -17.04 -4.00
C ARG A 182 12.17 -16.52 -2.83
N TRP A 183 11.59 -16.41 -1.62
CA TRP A 183 12.29 -15.90 -0.46
C TRP A 183 13.25 -16.91 0.17
N MET A 184 12.90 -18.21 0.15
CA MET A 184 13.80 -19.30 0.54
C MET A 184 15.01 -19.37 -0.39
N GLY A 185 14.82 -19.20 -1.70
CA GLY A 185 15.92 -19.15 -2.68
C GLY A 185 16.86 -17.96 -2.44
N ILE A 186 16.33 -16.79 -2.06
CA ILE A 186 17.14 -15.63 -1.64
C ILE A 186 17.89 -15.92 -0.33
N GLY A 187 17.27 -16.65 0.60
CA GLY A 187 17.90 -17.10 1.85
C GLY A 187 19.08 -18.06 1.62
N GLU A 188 18.92 -19.04 0.73
CA GLU A 188 19.98 -19.97 0.32
C GLU A 188 21.12 -19.27 -0.41
N GLU A 189 20.84 -18.31 -1.30
CA GLU A 189 21.86 -17.55 -2.03
C GLU A 189 22.71 -16.67 -1.09
N LEU A 190 22.14 -16.22 0.03
CA LEU A 190 22.82 -15.45 1.07
C LEU A 190 23.45 -16.33 2.17
N GLY A 191 23.40 -17.66 2.03
CA GLY A 191 24.02 -18.61 2.96
C GLY A 191 23.37 -18.66 4.34
N LEU A 192 22.09 -18.30 4.44
CA LEU A 192 21.34 -18.37 5.69
C LEU A 192 20.73 -19.76 5.82
N GLU A 193 21.38 -20.64 6.59
CA GLU A 193 20.78 -21.90 7.00
C GLU A 193 19.60 -21.61 7.94
N VAL A 194 18.39 -21.96 7.50
CA VAL A 194 17.21 -21.99 8.37
C VAL A 194 17.43 -23.15 9.33
N ASN A 195 17.92 -22.86 10.53
CA ASN A 195 17.87 -23.84 11.60
C ASN A 195 16.39 -24.10 11.88
N GLU A 196 15.91 -25.28 11.49
CA GLU A 196 14.69 -25.85 12.02
C GLU A 196 14.79 -25.73 13.54
N ALA A 197 13.97 -24.86 14.13
CA ALA A 197 13.90 -24.70 15.57
C ALA A 197 13.39 -26.02 16.14
N SER A 198 14.33 -26.92 16.42
CA SER A 198 14.11 -28.11 17.21
C SER A 198 13.75 -27.60 18.60
N ASP A 199 12.52 -27.87 18.99
CA ASP A 199 11.99 -27.68 20.33
C ASP A 199 12.75 -28.59 21.30
N GLU A 200 13.98 -28.19 21.64
CA GLU A 200 14.75 -28.77 22.73
C GLU A 200 15.19 -27.60 23.62
N GLY A 201 14.49 -27.43 24.73
CA GLY A 201 14.81 -26.41 25.72
C GLY A 201 16.17 -26.67 26.35
N GLU A 202 17.18 -25.88 25.96
CA GLU A 202 18.46 -25.79 26.66
C GLU A 202 18.98 -24.35 26.70
N ASP A 203 19.74 -24.08 27.77
CA ASP A 203 20.05 -22.78 28.36
C ASP A 203 20.81 -21.80 27.44
N MET A 204 20.30 -20.56 27.33
CA MET A 204 20.93 -19.44 26.63
C MET A 204 22.04 -18.79 27.46
N ASP A 205 23.22 -19.41 27.51
CA ASP A 205 24.47 -18.74 27.89
C ASP A 205 25.23 -18.29 26.64
N GLY A 206 25.21 -16.97 26.40
CA GLY A 206 26.26 -16.23 25.68
C GLY A 206 26.24 -16.27 24.16
N PHE A 207 25.60 -15.27 23.54
CA PHE A 207 25.97 -14.85 22.19
C PHE A 207 26.62 -13.46 22.20
N ASP A 208 27.86 -13.47 21.72
CA ASP A 208 28.81 -12.37 21.57
C ASP A 208 28.33 -11.41 20.47
N LEU A 209 27.94 -10.18 20.84
CA LEU A 209 27.56 -9.11 19.90
C LEU A 209 28.82 -8.49 19.27
N GLY A 210 29.34 -9.20 18.27
CA GLY A 210 30.60 -8.88 17.62
C GLY A 210 30.51 -8.42 16.17
N TYR A 211 29.51 -7.64 15.73
CA TYR A 211 29.58 -7.00 14.40
C TYR A 211 28.99 -5.58 14.36
N LEU A 212 29.89 -4.60 14.53
CA LEU A 212 29.70 -3.21 14.11
C LEU A 212 29.72 -3.13 12.58
N VAL A 213 28.57 -2.88 11.95
CA VAL A 213 28.54 -2.43 10.56
C VAL A 213 29.04 -0.98 10.50
N SER A 214 30.23 -0.82 9.93
CA SER A 214 30.84 0.47 9.65
C SER A 214 30.13 1.14 8.47
N SER A 215 29.57 2.33 8.68
CA SER A 215 29.08 3.21 7.63
C SER A 215 30.21 3.65 6.69
N PRO A 216 30.01 3.71 5.36
CA PRO A 216 30.88 4.49 4.49
C PRO A 216 30.35 5.94 4.42
N LEU A 217 30.95 6.82 5.23
CA LEU A 217 30.91 8.26 4.99
C LEU A 217 31.90 8.64 3.89
N GLY A 218 31.42 9.37 2.88
CA GLY A 218 32.21 10.38 2.15
C GLY A 218 31.93 10.49 0.65
N PRO A 219 32.26 11.63 0.01
CA PRO A 219 31.99 13.00 0.43
C PRO A 219 31.23 13.79 -0.65
N HIS A 220 30.54 14.85 -0.22
CA HIS A 220 30.04 15.92 -1.08
C HIS A 220 31.16 16.49 -1.98
N SER A 221 30.93 16.53 -3.29
CA SER A 221 31.56 17.53 -4.16
C SER A 221 30.48 18.26 -4.96
N SER A 222 30.14 19.43 -4.43
CA SER A 222 29.36 20.46 -5.10
C SER A 222 30.20 21.10 -6.20
N THR A 223 29.82 20.92 -7.46
CA THR A 223 30.13 21.91 -8.52
C THR A 223 29.02 21.91 -9.56
N ARG A 224 28.08 22.85 -9.45
CA ARG A 224 27.25 23.30 -10.58
C ARG A 224 27.97 24.48 -11.23
N VAL A 225 28.17 24.40 -12.54
CA VAL A 225 28.33 25.53 -13.47
C VAL A 225 27.05 25.61 -14.28
#